data_AF-A0A6B2DAT1-F1
#
_entry.id   AF-A0A6B2DAT1-F1
#
_cell.length_a   1.000
_cell.length_b   1.000
_cell.length_c   1.000
_cell.angle_alpha   90.00
_cell.angle_beta   90.00
_cell.angle_gamma   90.00
#
_symmetry.space_group_name_H-M   'P 1'
#
loop_
_entity.id
_entity.type
_entity.pdbx_description
1 polymer ?
#
loop_
_entity_poly.entity_id
_entity_poly.type
_entity_poly.pdbx_seq_one_letter_code
_entity_poly.pdbx_strand_id
1 'polypeptide(L)'
;MKPYAAGMSWGEGPRWHDGALWLSDTQGSKLWTDHGGRWTATELESPSNGLWFLPDGRLAAAMMHEKRIGVWTGERFAAYADLSGLATGPLGDLVGDRHGNLYVDDVGFAPGEPPRPGRLLRIATDGSAAVAAEDVEFPNGLALVDDGRTLLVAETGAQRLTAFTIDADGTLRDRRLYADIAGLVGNDARPDGIWPTPCGVWVATTTGHAVALVRENKLITAIGTGAAFPIACCGDDGNRLFVTLADTGGRPLFEALAAKAVQATVAVADLEEVR
;
A
#
# COMPACT_ATOMS: atom_id res chain seq x y z
N MET A 1 -16.27 12.54 1.51
CA MET A 1 -15.41 12.05 2.61
C MET A 1 -15.37 13.07 3.73
N LYS A 2 -15.22 12.62 4.97
CA LYS A 2 -15.09 13.47 6.17
C LYS A 2 -13.64 13.42 6.67
N PRO A 3 -13.07 14.52 7.21
CA PRO A 3 -11.75 14.47 7.83
C PRO A 3 -11.71 13.48 9.00
N TYR A 4 -10.61 12.74 9.15
CA TYR A 4 -10.37 11.80 10.25
C TYR A 4 -9.13 12.17 11.07
N ALA A 5 -7.99 12.34 10.40
CA ALA A 5 -6.72 12.65 11.04
C ALA A 5 -5.83 13.52 10.15
N ALA A 6 -4.79 14.12 10.72
CA ALA A 6 -3.86 15.01 10.02
C ALA A 6 -2.47 14.99 10.66
N GLY A 7 -1.49 15.62 10.01
CA GLY A 7 -0.16 15.85 10.57
C GLY A 7 0.95 14.96 10.01
N MET A 8 0.65 14.15 8.99
CA MET A 8 1.63 13.29 8.31
C MET A 8 2.31 14.05 7.17
N SER A 9 3.47 13.57 6.73
CA SER A 9 4.12 14.03 5.49
C SER A 9 3.72 13.19 4.27
N TRP A 10 3.68 11.87 4.40
CA TRP A 10 3.23 10.95 3.35
C TRP A 10 2.68 9.65 3.94
N GLY A 11 1.36 9.54 4.04
CA GLY A 11 0.68 8.44 4.74
C GLY A 11 0.48 7.21 3.87
N GLU A 12 1.14 6.11 4.22
CA GLU A 12 1.18 4.84 3.51
C GLU A 12 0.74 3.65 4.34
N GLY A 13 0.42 2.55 3.66
CA GLY A 13 0.09 1.28 4.29
C GLY A 13 -0.97 1.37 5.41
N PRO A 14 -2.08 2.13 5.26
CA PRO A 14 -3.09 2.20 6.31
C PRO A 14 -3.68 0.80 6.56
N ARG A 15 -3.87 0.45 7.82
CA ARG A 15 -4.48 -0.81 8.26
C ARG A 15 -5.40 -0.55 9.44
N TRP A 16 -6.61 -1.08 9.35
CA TRP A 16 -7.52 -1.16 10.48
C TRP A 16 -7.25 -2.45 11.26
N HIS A 17 -7.11 -2.37 12.57
CA HIS A 17 -6.94 -3.51 13.45
C HIS A 17 -7.41 -3.20 14.87
N ASP A 18 -8.20 -4.09 15.46
CA ASP A 18 -8.72 -4.00 16.83
C ASP A 18 -9.30 -2.62 17.18
N GLY A 19 -10.09 -2.06 16.25
CA GLY A 19 -10.77 -0.79 16.44
C GLY A 19 -9.90 0.46 16.26
N ALA A 20 -8.68 0.30 15.77
CA ALA A 20 -7.72 1.38 15.56
C ALA A 20 -7.19 1.40 14.11
N LEU A 21 -6.91 2.61 13.63
CA LEU A 21 -6.16 2.84 12.40
C LEU A 21 -4.66 2.89 12.71
N TRP A 22 -3.87 2.24 11.87
CA TRP A 22 -2.41 2.30 11.86
C TRP A 22 -1.95 2.70 10.47
N LEU A 23 -0.93 3.54 10.35
CA LEU A 23 -0.31 3.84 9.06
C LEU A 23 1.15 4.27 9.23
N SER A 24 1.92 4.11 8.16
CA SER A 24 3.29 4.61 8.08
C SER A 24 3.32 6.02 7.51
N ASP A 25 4.17 6.88 8.05
CA ASP A 25 4.54 8.16 7.43
C ASP A 25 5.95 8.04 6.84
N THR A 26 6.03 7.68 5.56
CA THR A 26 7.31 7.31 4.91
C THR A 26 8.30 8.48 4.85
N GLN A 27 7.81 9.71 4.70
CA GLN A 27 8.67 10.90 4.67
C GLN A 27 8.88 11.52 6.04
N GLY A 28 7.91 11.36 6.95
CA GLY A 28 8.02 11.82 8.33
C GLY A 28 8.83 10.88 9.22
N SER A 29 9.09 9.65 8.78
CA SER A 29 9.68 8.55 9.57
C SER A 29 8.89 8.29 10.86
N LYS A 30 7.57 8.14 10.76
CA LYS A 30 6.71 7.91 11.93
C LYS A 30 5.73 6.77 11.71
N LEU A 31 5.42 6.06 12.79
CA LEU A 31 4.26 5.18 12.86
C LEU A 31 3.11 5.96 13.51
N TRP A 32 2.01 6.15 12.80
CA TRP A 32 0.83 6.82 13.32
C TRP A 32 -0.26 5.83 13.68
N THR A 33 -0.96 6.09 14.79
CA THR A 33 -2.12 5.31 15.19
C THR A 33 -3.05 6.06 16.14
N ASP A 34 -4.32 5.69 16.18
CA ASP A 34 -5.26 6.04 17.26
C ASP A 34 -5.49 4.91 18.28
N HIS A 35 -4.68 3.86 18.23
CA HIS A 35 -4.64 2.82 19.27
C HIS A 35 -4.31 3.45 20.63
N GLY A 36 -5.25 3.39 21.57
CA GLY A 36 -5.22 4.15 22.82
C GLY A 36 -6.18 5.34 22.88
N GLY A 37 -7.00 5.53 21.83
CA GLY A 37 -8.12 6.47 21.78
C GLY A 37 -7.75 7.89 21.35
N ARG A 38 -6.51 8.13 20.90
CA ARG A 38 -6.06 9.42 20.37
C ARG A 38 -5.06 9.21 19.24
N TRP A 39 -5.18 10.04 18.21
CA TRP A 39 -4.21 10.11 17.12
C TRP A 39 -2.83 10.51 17.62
N THR A 40 -1.85 9.63 17.50
CA THR A 40 -0.48 9.79 18.00
C THR A 40 0.53 9.26 17.00
N ALA A 41 1.76 9.77 17.09
CA ALA A 41 2.88 9.35 16.26
C ALA A 41 4.02 8.84 17.15
N THR A 42 4.66 7.76 16.72
CA THR A 42 5.94 7.29 17.27
C THR A 42 7.02 7.52 16.23
N GLU A 43 8.09 8.20 16.60
CA GLU A 43 9.26 8.40 15.73
C GLU A 43 9.93 7.04 15.45
N LEU A 44 10.31 6.82 14.19
CA LEU A 44 11.01 5.63 13.75
C LEU A 44 12.45 6.00 13.39
N GLU A 45 13.39 5.12 13.73
CA GLU A 45 14.80 5.27 13.33
C GLU A 45 14.98 5.23 11.81
N SER A 46 14.03 4.62 11.10
CA SER A 46 14.04 4.40 9.66
C SER A 46 12.60 4.32 9.13
N PRO A 47 12.33 4.86 7.93
CA PRO A 47 11.01 4.78 7.31
C PRO A 47 10.52 3.35 7.12
N SER A 48 9.32 3.06 7.62
CA SER A 48 8.48 1.96 7.12
C SER A 48 7.65 2.41 5.92
N ASN A 49 7.14 1.47 5.14
CA ASN A 49 6.14 1.72 4.11
C ASN A 49 4.88 0.86 4.37
N GLY A 50 4.66 -0.22 3.61
CA GLY A 50 3.55 -1.14 3.83
C GLY A 50 3.52 -1.73 5.23
N LEU A 51 2.32 -1.80 5.82
CA LEU A 51 2.07 -2.42 7.12
C LEU A 51 1.19 -3.66 6.96
N TRP A 52 1.33 -4.64 7.84
CA TRP A 52 0.43 -5.79 7.89
C TRP A 52 0.36 -6.38 9.29
N PHE A 53 -0.82 -6.84 9.72
CA PHE A 53 -0.95 -7.60 10.97
C PHE A 53 -0.78 -9.09 10.69
N LEU A 54 0.21 -9.71 11.32
CA LEU A 54 0.41 -11.15 11.27
C LEU A 54 -0.79 -11.87 11.92
N PRO A 55 -1.01 -13.17 11.62
CA PRO A 55 -2.11 -13.94 12.23
C PRO A 55 -2.10 -13.97 13.76
N ASP A 56 -0.96 -13.72 14.39
CA ASP A 56 -0.80 -13.64 15.85
C ASP A 56 -0.99 -12.22 16.42
N GLY A 57 -1.42 -11.26 15.59
CA GLY A 57 -1.70 -9.88 15.97
C GLY A 57 -0.47 -8.96 16.00
N ARG A 58 0.73 -9.47 15.71
CA ARG A 58 1.92 -8.61 15.64
C ARG A 58 1.90 -7.74 14.37
N LEU A 59 2.20 -6.45 14.53
CA LEU A 59 2.33 -5.51 13.42
C LEU A 59 3.68 -5.72 12.72
N ALA A 60 3.65 -6.10 11.45
CA ALA A 60 4.79 -6.17 10.56
C ALA A 60 4.84 -4.94 9.64
N ALA A 61 6.05 -4.59 9.19
CA ALA A 61 6.28 -3.48 8.27
C ALA A 61 7.38 -3.79 7.25
N ALA A 62 7.21 -3.29 6.03
CA ALA A 62 8.27 -3.18 5.06
C ALA A 62 9.19 -2.01 5.46
N MET A 63 10.43 -2.31 5.86
CA MET A 63 11.41 -1.27 6.22
C MET A 63 12.06 -0.76 4.92
N MET A 64 11.50 0.32 4.40
CA MET A 64 11.62 0.78 3.01
C MET A 64 13.05 0.76 2.48
N HIS A 65 13.98 1.41 3.19
CA HIS A 65 15.37 1.56 2.75
C HIS A 65 16.33 0.52 3.35
N GLU A 66 15.88 -0.21 4.37
CA GLU A 66 16.68 -1.26 5.02
C GLU A 66 16.56 -2.62 4.32
N LYS A 67 15.65 -2.75 3.34
CA LYS A 67 15.41 -3.99 2.59
C LYS A 67 15.19 -5.19 3.51
N ARG A 68 14.31 -5.02 4.49
CA ARG A 68 13.91 -6.08 5.43
C ARG A 68 12.45 -5.92 5.84
N ILE A 69 11.87 -7.02 6.33
CA ILE A 69 10.63 -6.96 7.11
C ILE A 69 10.99 -6.77 8.58
N GLY A 70 10.26 -5.87 9.24
CA GLY A 70 10.35 -5.65 10.67
C GLY A 70 9.04 -6.02 11.38
N VAL A 71 9.12 -6.37 12.67
CA VAL A 71 7.96 -6.58 13.55
C VAL A 71 8.02 -5.61 14.73
N TRP A 72 6.91 -4.93 14.98
CA TRP A 72 6.76 -3.92 16.01
C TRP A 72 6.91 -4.54 17.40
N THR A 73 7.73 -3.90 18.23
CA THR A 73 8.02 -4.31 19.61
C THR A 73 7.30 -3.45 20.67
N GLY A 74 6.55 -2.44 20.23
CA GLY A 74 6.03 -1.37 21.10
C GLY A 74 6.83 -0.07 21.00
N GLU A 75 8.10 -0.15 20.58
CA GLU A 75 9.01 1.00 20.49
C GLU A 75 9.70 1.11 19.12
N ARG A 76 10.03 -0.04 18.51
CA ARG A 76 10.71 -0.11 17.21
C ARG A 76 10.34 -1.38 16.43
N PHE A 77 10.69 -1.41 15.14
CA PHE A 77 10.58 -2.59 14.30
C PHE A 77 11.84 -3.48 14.38
N ALA A 78 11.77 -4.57 15.15
CA ALA A 78 12.82 -5.59 15.22
C ALA A 78 12.88 -6.41 13.92
N ALA A 79 14.05 -6.92 13.54
CA ALA A 79 14.20 -7.69 12.30
C ALA A 79 13.36 -8.98 12.32
N TYR A 80 12.70 -9.27 11.19
CA TYR A 80 11.90 -10.47 10.97
C TYR A 80 12.41 -11.29 9.77
N ALA A 81 12.68 -10.62 8.64
CA ALA A 81 13.24 -11.26 7.45
C ALA A 81 14.18 -10.28 6.72
N ASP A 82 15.35 -10.76 6.31
CA ASP A 82 16.32 -9.98 5.51
C ASP A 82 16.06 -10.20 4.02
N LEU A 83 15.92 -9.11 3.28
CA LEU A 83 15.66 -9.10 1.84
C LEU A 83 16.78 -8.39 1.07
N SER A 84 17.89 -8.02 1.73
CA SER A 84 18.98 -7.25 1.12
C SER A 84 19.64 -7.95 -0.07
N GLY A 85 19.66 -9.29 -0.08
CA GLY A 85 20.13 -10.11 -1.20
C GLY A 85 19.11 -10.30 -2.34
N LEU A 86 17.87 -9.86 -2.16
CA LEU A 86 16.76 -10.06 -3.11
C LEU A 86 16.21 -8.76 -3.69
N ALA A 87 15.98 -7.75 -2.84
CA ALA A 87 15.36 -6.48 -3.22
C ALA A 87 16.34 -5.60 -4.01
N THR A 88 15.89 -5.10 -5.16
CA THR A 88 16.72 -4.23 -6.02
C THR A 88 16.48 -2.76 -5.70
N GLY A 89 15.24 -2.36 -5.39
CA GLY A 89 14.86 -1.03 -4.93
C GLY A 89 14.47 -0.96 -3.44
N PRO A 90 13.95 0.21 -3.01
CA PRO A 90 13.21 0.34 -1.76
C PRO A 90 11.96 -0.55 -1.75
N LEU A 91 11.57 -1.04 -0.58
CA LEU A 91 10.35 -1.83 -0.40
C LEU A 91 9.10 -0.95 -0.38
N GLY A 92 8.03 -1.43 -0.99
CA GLY A 92 6.72 -0.77 -1.08
C GLY A 92 5.70 -1.27 -0.05
N ASP A 93 4.55 -1.69 -0.54
CA ASP A 93 3.42 -2.21 0.24
C ASP A 93 3.67 -3.66 0.70
N LEU A 94 2.89 -4.08 1.71
CA LEU A 94 3.01 -5.38 2.37
C LEU A 94 1.62 -5.98 2.59
N VAL A 95 1.47 -7.24 2.18
CA VAL A 95 0.27 -8.05 2.44
C VAL A 95 0.66 -9.43 2.95
N GLY A 96 -0.20 -10.04 3.76
CA GLY A 96 0.03 -11.38 4.28
C GLY A 96 -1.19 -12.27 4.15
N ASP A 97 -0.96 -13.57 4.01
CA ASP A 97 -2.04 -14.56 4.01
C ASP A 97 -2.41 -15.01 5.43
N ARG A 98 -3.49 -15.79 5.53
CA ARG A 98 -3.97 -16.36 6.81
C ARG A 98 -3.01 -17.37 7.44
N HIS A 99 -2.02 -17.85 6.69
CA HIS A 99 -1.00 -18.79 7.15
C HIS A 99 0.24 -18.07 7.67
N GLY A 100 0.35 -16.75 7.46
CA GLY A 100 1.46 -15.91 7.89
C GLY A 100 2.58 -15.80 6.86
N ASN A 101 2.37 -16.24 5.61
CA ASN A 101 3.25 -15.85 4.51
C ASN A 101 3.02 -14.38 4.20
N LEU A 102 4.08 -13.67 3.82
CA LEU A 102 4.01 -12.28 3.40
C LEU A 102 4.43 -12.15 1.94
N TYR A 103 3.86 -11.15 1.27
CA TYR A 103 4.28 -10.64 -0.03
C TYR A 103 4.57 -9.15 0.12
N VAL A 104 5.72 -8.74 -0.38
CA VAL A 104 6.18 -7.36 -0.37
C VAL A 104 6.68 -7.04 -1.77
N ASP A 105 6.45 -5.83 -2.24
CA ASP A 105 7.07 -5.36 -3.47
C ASP A 105 8.39 -4.62 -3.19
N ASP A 106 9.21 -4.53 -4.23
CA ASP A 106 10.27 -3.55 -4.31
C ASP A 106 10.20 -2.79 -5.62
N VAL A 107 10.50 -1.49 -5.59
CA VAL A 107 10.30 -0.56 -6.72
C VAL A 107 11.25 -0.81 -7.89
N GLY A 108 12.33 -1.57 -7.70
CA GLY A 108 13.27 -1.97 -8.76
C GLY A 108 14.51 -1.08 -8.94
N PHE A 109 14.47 0.16 -8.44
CA PHE A 109 15.57 1.12 -8.58
C PHE A 109 15.64 2.05 -7.37
N ALA A 110 16.85 2.55 -7.09
CA ALA A 110 17.07 3.52 -6.02
C ALA A 110 16.79 4.96 -6.47
N PRO A 111 16.49 5.90 -5.54
CA PRO A 111 16.37 7.31 -5.87
C PRO A 111 17.60 7.84 -6.62
N GLY A 112 17.37 8.46 -7.79
CA GLY A 112 18.44 9.00 -8.65
C GLY A 112 19.00 8.01 -9.67
N GLU A 113 18.59 6.75 -9.65
CA GLU A 113 18.91 5.78 -10.70
C GLU A 113 17.88 5.80 -11.85
N PRO A 114 18.25 5.35 -13.06
CA PRO A 114 17.29 5.11 -14.12
C PRO A 114 16.20 4.13 -13.68
N PRO A 115 14.92 4.37 -14.01
CA PRO A 115 13.84 3.45 -13.70
C PRO A 115 14.10 2.06 -14.26
N ARG A 116 13.83 1.05 -13.44
CA ARG A 116 13.86 -0.36 -13.79
C ARG A 116 12.64 -1.05 -13.18
N PRO A 117 12.10 -2.10 -13.83
CA PRO A 117 11.04 -2.89 -13.22
C PRO A 117 11.47 -3.44 -11.85
N GLY A 118 10.51 -3.44 -10.94
CA GLY A 118 10.60 -4.00 -9.61
C GLY A 118 10.25 -5.48 -9.53
N ARG A 119 10.14 -5.96 -8.30
CA ARG A 119 9.89 -7.37 -7.98
C ARG A 119 8.77 -7.51 -6.98
N LEU A 120 8.19 -8.70 -6.93
CA LEU A 120 7.42 -9.19 -5.79
C LEU A 120 8.27 -10.23 -5.08
N LEU A 121 8.40 -10.09 -3.77
CA LEU A 121 9.14 -11.00 -2.91
C LEU A 121 8.16 -11.71 -1.99
N ARG A 122 8.34 -13.01 -1.79
CA ARG A 122 7.60 -13.80 -0.82
C ARG A 122 8.48 -14.06 0.39
N ILE A 123 7.90 -13.95 1.59
CA ILE A 123 8.49 -14.32 2.87
C ILE A 123 7.64 -15.43 3.48
N ALA A 124 8.25 -16.56 3.82
CA ALA A 124 7.60 -17.66 4.53
C ALA A 124 7.55 -17.38 6.04
N THR A 125 6.80 -18.21 6.77
CA THR A 125 6.60 -18.07 8.23
C THR A 125 7.86 -18.29 9.06
N ASP A 126 8.88 -18.94 8.49
CA ASP A 126 10.20 -19.10 9.11
C ASP A 126 11.17 -17.94 8.81
N GLY A 127 10.70 -16.91 8.09
CA GLY A 127 11.49 -15.75 7.68
C GLY A 127 12.33 -15.96 6.42
N SER A 128 12.33 -17.17 5.83
CA SER A 128 12.97 -17.39 4.53
C SER A 128 12.25 -16.61 3.42
N ALA A 129 13.01 -16.09 2.47
CA ALA A 129 12.47 -15.25 1.41
C ALA A 129 12.96 -15.66 0.02
N ALA A 130 12.14 -15.40 -1.00
CA ALA A 130 12.45 -15.66 -2.39
C ALA A 130 11.80 -14.62 -3.30
N VAL A 131 12.38 -14.43 -4.50
CA VAL A 131 11.71 -13.67 -5.56
C VAL A 131 10.50 -14.46 -6.05
N ALA A 132 9.32 -13.86 -5.96
CA ALA A 132 8.06 -14.45 -6.37
C ALA A 132 7.66 -14.02 -7.79
N ALA A 133 8.02 -12.79 -8.19
CA ALA A 133 7.87 -12.31 -9.56
C ALA A 133 8.92 -11.22 -9.87
N GLU A 134 9.39 -11.19 -11.11
CA GLU A 134 10.28 -10.17 -11.68
C GLU A 134 9.49 -9.24 -12.62
N ASP A 135 10.11 -8.18 -13.14
CA ASP A 135 9.54 -7.37 -14.22
C ASP A 135 8.15 -6.78 -13.90
N VAL A 136 8.00 -6.14 -12.74
CA VAL A 136 6.76 -5.46 -12.32
C VAL A 136 6.98 -3.94 -12.38
N GLU A 137 6.14 -3.21 -13.12
CA GLU A 137 6.41 -1.80 -13.45
C GLU A 137 6.00 -0.85 -12.31
N PHE A 138 6.97 -0.49 -11.46
CA PHE A 138 6.77 0.34 -10.26
C PHE A 138 5.61 -0.21 -9.43
N PRO A 139 5.77 -1.39 -8.82
CA PRO A 139 4.76 -1.93 -7.93
C PRO A 139 4.54 -0.99 -6.73
N ASN A 140 3.30 -0.94 -6.25
CA ASN A 140 2.92 -0.29 -5.00
C ASN A 140 1.88 -1.18 -4.29
N GLY A 141 0.61 -0.81 -4.28
CA GLY A 141 -0.42 -1.49 -3.51
C GLY A 141 -0.52 -3.00 -3.78
N LEU A 142 -0.61 -3.78 -2.70
CA LEU A 142 -0.78 -5.23 -2.74
C LEU A 142 -2.09 -5.66 -2.08
N ALA A 143 -2.78 -6.63 -2.66
CA ALA A 143 -3.99 -7.19 -2.09
C ALA A 143 -4.13 -8.68 -2.39
N LEU A 144 -4.63 -9.43 -1.40
CA LEU A 144 -5.05 -10.81 -1.58
C LEU A 144 -6.56 -10.86 -1.84
N VAL A 145 -6.96 -11.55 -2.92
CA VAL A 145 -8.37 -11.80 -3.27
C VAL A 145 -8.61 -13.30 -3.48
N ASP A 146 -9.86 -13.69 -3.73
CA ASP A 146 -10.28 -15.08 -3.95
C ASP A 146 -9.85 -16.01 -2.79
N ASP A 147 -10.12 -15.58 -1.56
CA ASP A 147 -9.69 -16.24 -0.31
C ASP A 147 -8.17 -16.43 -0.21
N GLY A 148 -7.39 -15.50 -0.77
CA GLY A 148 -5.93 -15.55 -0.77
C GLY A 148 -5.32 -16.44 -1.85
N ARG A 149 -6.10 -16.83 -2.86
CA ARG A 149 -5.60 -17.59 -4.03
C ARG A 149 -5.08 -16.70 -5.16
N THR A 150 -5.35 -15.40 -5.10
CA THR A 150 -4.88 -14.43 -6.09
C THR A 150 -4.19 -13.27 -5.39
N LEU A 151 -2.95 -12.96 -5.79
CA LEU A 151 -2.27 -11.72 -5.44
C LEU A 151 -2.54 -10.68 -6.52
N LEU A 152 -2.99 -9.50 -6.12
CA LEU A 152 -3.07 -8.32 -6.94
C LEU A 152 -1.94 -7.37 -6.60
N VAL A 153 -1.38 -6.73 -7.63
CA VAL A 153 -0.42 -5.64 -7.51
C VAL A 153 -0.90 -4.45 -8.34
N ALA A 154 -0.86 -3.26 -7.75
CA ALA A 154 -0.94 -2.01 -8.47
C ALA A 154 0.43 -1.68 -9.10
N GLU A 155 0.47 -1.67 -10.44
CA GLU A 155 1.64 -1.24 -11.19
C GLU A 155 1.46 0.24 -11.55
N THR A 156 2.09 1.12 -10.79
CA THR A 156 2.04 2.56 -11.03
C THR A 156 2.58 2.92 -12.42
N GLY A 157 3.69 2.28 -12.82
CA GLY A 157 4.35 2.54 -14.09
C GLY A 157 3.56 2.03 -15.29
N ALA A 158 2.87 0.89 -15.15
CA ALA A 158 2.04 0.31 -16.19
C ALA A 158 0.57 0.72 -16.14
N GLN A 159 0.16 1.53 -15.14
CA GLN A 159 -1.20 2.04 -14.95
C GLN A 159 -2.27 0.95 -14.95
N ARG A 160 -2.00 -0.15 -14.26
CA ARG A 160 -2.90 -1.32 -14.20
C ARG A 160 -2.85 -2.00 -12.86
N LEU A 161 -3.87 -2.81 -12.60
CA LEU A 161 -3.78 -3.88 -11.63
C LEU A 161 -3.44 -5.18 -12.35
N THR A 162 -2.43 -5.89 -11.85
CA THR A 162 -2.04 -7.22 -12.36
C THR A 162 -2.34 -8.27 -11.31
N ALA A 163 -2.87 -9.39 -11.75
CA ALA A 163 -3.17 -10.55 -10.93
C ALA A 163 -2.17 -11.67 -11.16
N PHE A 164 -1.86 -12.39 -10.10
CA PHE A 164 -1.11 -13.64 -10.08
C PHE A 164 -1.91 -14.69 -9.32
N THR A 165 -1.96 -15.91 -9.84
CA THR A 165 -2.43 -17.06 -9.07
C THR A 165 -1.35 -17.45 -8.06
N ILE A 166 -1.75 -17.68 -6.82
CA ILE A 166 -0.87 -18.19 -5.75
C ILE A 166 -1.02 -19.71 -5.70
N ASP A 167 0.08 -20.43 -5.91
CA ASP A 167 0.11 -21.88 -5.74
C ASP A 167 0.25 -22.28 -4.26
N ALA A 168 0.06 -23.56 -3.97
CA ALA A 168 0.05 -24.08 -2.59
C ALA A 168 1.37 -23.85 -1.83
N ASP A 169 2.49 -23.72 -2.54
CA ASP A 169 3.80 -23.38 -1.98
C ASP A 169 4.06 -21.87 -1.87
N GLY A 170 3.07 -21.05 -2.24
CA GLY A 170 3.12 -19.59 -2.23
C GLY A 170 3.77 -18.97 -3.46
N THR A 171 4.22 -19.76 -4.44
CA THR A 171 4.75 -19.23 -5.71
C THR A 171 3.66 -18.54 -6.53
N LEU A 172 4.08 -17.58 -7.36
CA LEU A 172 3.17 -16.80 -8.21
C LEU A 172 3.25 -17.30 -9.65
N ARG A 173 2.09 -17.53 -10.26
CA ARG A 173 1.96 -17.87 -11.69
C ARG A 173 0.77 -17.17 -12.34
N ASP A 174 0.51 -17.48 -13.61
CA ASP A 174 -0.60 -16.95 -14.39
C ASP A 174 -0.76 -15.42 -14.32
N ARG A 175 0.35 -14.70 -14.52
CA ARG A 175 0.34 -13.24 -14.60
C ARG A 175 -0.69 -12.80 -15.65
N ARG A 176 -1.66 -11.98 -15.24
CA ARG A 176 -2.73 -11.50 -16.10
C ARG A 176 -3.21 -10.11 -15.70
N LEU A 177 -3.77 -9.38 -16.66
CA LEU A 177 -4.44 -8.11 -16.38
C LEU A 177 -5.66 -8.36 -15.50
N TYR A 178 -5.77 -7.62 -14.39
CA TYR A 178 -6.98 -7.56 -13.59
C TYR A 178 -7.84 -6.34 -13.95
N ALA A 179 -7.22 -5.15 -14.06
CA ALA A 179 -7.90 -3.92 -14.44
C ALA A 179 -6.94 -2.95 -15.13
N ASP A 180 -7.38 -2.38 -16.26
CA ASP A 180 -6.70 -1.30 -16.98
C ASP A 180 -7.10 0.06 -16.36
N ILE A 181 -6.30 0.56 -15.42
CA ILE A 181 -6.63 1.78 -14.68
C ILE A 181 -6.57 3.00 -15.58
N ALA A 182 -5.66 3.02 -16.57
CA ALA A 182 -5.62 4.07 -17.58
C ALA A 182 -6.93 4.14 -18.37
N GLY A 183 -7.42 3.00 -18.88
CA GLY A 183 -8.66 2.92 -19.63
C GLY A 183 -9.93 3.16 -18.80
N LEU A 184 -9.91 2.82 -17.50
CA LEU A 184 -11.08 2.90 -16.63
C LEU A 184 -11.22 4.25 -15.92
N VAL A 185 -10.11 4.85 -15.47
CA VAL A 185 -10.11 6.08 -14.66
C VAL A 185 -9.55 7.27 -15.44
N GLY A 186 -8.56 7.03 -16.29
CA GLY A 186 -7.97 8.04 -17.18
C GLY A 186 -6.46 7.86 -17.37
N ASN A 187 -5.92 8.37 -18.48
CA ASN A 187 -4.51 8.18 -18.85
C ASN A 187 -3.50 8.79 -17.86
N ASP A 188 -3.93 9.72 -17.01
CA ASP A 188 -3.09 10.28 -15.94
C ASP A 188 -3.25 9.52 -14.63
N ALA A 189 -4.19 8.59 -14.50
CA ALA A 189 -4.39 7.82 -13.28
C ALA A 189 -3.20 6.88 -13.03
N ARG A 190 -2.58 7.03 -11.85
CA ARG A 190 -1.47 6.22 -11.37
C ARG A 190 -1.97 5.44 -10.15
N PRO A 191 -2.17 4.12 -10.24
CA PRO A 191 -2.63 3.33 -9.10
C PRO A 191 -1.50 3.20 -8.07
N ASP A 192 -1.85 3.33 -6.80
CA ASP A 192 -0.92 3.30 -5.67
C ASP A 192 -1.42 2.27 -4.63
N GLY A 193 -1.76 2.66 -3.40
CA GLY A 193 -2.33 1.75 -2.41
C GLY A 193 -3.71 1.20 -2.78
N ILE A 194 -3.94 -0.10 -2.55
CA ILE A 194 -5.19 -0.80 -2.87
C ILE A 194 -5.78 -1.54 -1.67
N TRP A 195 -7.10 -1.73 -1.67
CA TRP A 195 -7.79 -2.49 -0.63
C TRP A 195 -8.90 -3.40 -1.19
N PRO A 196 -8.85 -4.71 -0.95
CA PRO A 196 -9.86 -5.63 -1.45
C PRO A 196 -11.14 -5.59 -0.59
N THR A 197 -12.28 -5.78 -1.25
CA THR A 197 -13.59 -5.93 -0.63
C THR A 197 -14.39 -7.00 -1.38
N PRO A 198 -15.51 -7.51 -0.83
CA PRO A 198 -16.39 -8.42 -1.56
C PRO A 198 -16.96 -7.83 -2.88
N CYS A 199 -17.01 -6.51 -3.01
CA CYS A 199 -17.54 -5.81 -4.18
C CYS A 199 -16.49 -5.57 -5.28
N GLY A 200 -15.21 -5.73 -4.96
CA GLY A 200 -14.09 -5.35 -5.83
C GLY A 200 -12.94 -4.78 -5.03
N VAL A 201 -12.01 -4.13 -5.71
CA VAL A 201 -10.79 -3.57 -5.11
C VAL A 201 -10.86 -2.05 -5.20
N TRP A 202 -10.75 -1.39 -4.05
CA TRP A 202 -10.52 0.05 -3.99
C TRP A 202 -9.07 0.35 -4.38
N VAL A 203 -8.90 1.38 -5.21
CA VAL A 203 -7.60 1.78 -5.75
C VAL A 203 -7.46 3.28 -5.54
N ALA A 204 -6.47 3.69 -4.74
CA ALA A 204 -6.04 5.08 -4.74
C ALA A 204 -5.38 5.36 -6.10
N THR A 205 -5.94 6.31 -6.86
CA THR A 205 -5.34 6.76 -8.13
C THR A 205 -4.74 8.14 -7.94
N THR A 206 -3.45 8.19 -7.59
CA THR A 206 -2.76 9.37 -7.06
C THR A 206 -2.95 10.61 -7.94
N THR A 207 -2.51 10.55 -9.20
CA THR A 207 -2.70 11.62 -10.18
C THR A 207 -4.03 11.54 -10.94
N GLY A 208 -4.87 10.54 -10.60
CA GLY A 208 -6.26 10.47 -11.06
C GLY A 208 -7.23 11.25 -10.16
N HIS A 209 -6.78 11.72 -8.99
CA HIS A 209 -7.59 12.46 -8.02
C HIS A 209 -8.89 11.76 -7.63
N ALA A 210 -8.83 10.43 -7.54
CA ALA A 210 -9.97 9.59 -7.18
C ALA A 210 -9.53 8.31 -6.49
N VAL A 211 -10.40 7.80 -5.62
CA VAL A 211 -10.33 6.42 -5.14
C VAL A 211 -11.39 5.62 -5.89
N ALA A 212 -10.97 4.68 -6.72
CA ALA A 212 -11.83 3.95 -7.65
C ALA A 212 -12.09 2.53 -7.15
N LEU A 213 -13.34 2.08 -7.19
CA LEU A 213 -13.69 0.68 -6.97
C LEU A 213 -13.75 -0.03 -8.31
N VAL A 214 -12.86 -1.01 -8.51
CA VAL A 214 -12.80 -1.80 -9.73
C VAL A 214 -13.06 -3.28 -9.46
N ARG A 215 -13.65 -3.97 -10.44
CA ARG A 215 -13.80 -5.42 -10.40
C ARG A 215 -13.68 -5.99 -11.81
N GLU A 216 -12.72 -6.88 -12.03
CA GLU A 216 -12.54 -7.61 -13.29
C GLU A 216 -12.61 -6.68 -14.53
N ASN A 217 -11.72 -5.68 -14.55
CA ASN A 217 -11.63 -4.68 -15.61
C ASN A 217 -12.90 -3.83 -15.84
N LYS A 218 -13.68 -3.59 -14.77
CA LYS A 218 -14.81 -2.66 -14.78
C LYS A 218 -14.68 -1.66 -13.64
N LEU A 219 -14.92 -0.38 -13.94
CA LEU A 219 -15.12 0.65 -12.94
C LEU A 219 -16.54 0.51 -12.38
N ILE A 220 -16.66 0.27 -11.09
CA ILE A 220 -17.95 0.18 -10.39
C ILE A 220 -18.39 1.57 -9.94
N THR A 221 -17.49 2.30 -9.28
CA THR A 221 -17.70 3.68 -8.80
C THR A 221 -16.36 4.33 -8.50
N ALA A 222 -16.35 5.65 -8.31
CA ALA A 222 -15.18 6.41 -7.90
C ALA A 222 -15.57 7.56 -6.98
N ILE A 223 -14.75 7.80 -5.96
CA ILE A 223 -14.87 8.93 -5.05
C ILE A 223 -13.79 9.95 -5.42
N GLY A 224 -14.17 11.10 -5.94
CA GLY A 224 -13.24 12.19 -6.22
C GLY A 224 -12.64 12.78 -4.94
N THR A 225 -11.34 13.12 -4.99
CA THR A 225 -10.58 13.69 -3.87
C THR A 225 -10.35 15.20 -4.01
N GLY A 226 -10.98 15.82 -5.01
CA GLY A 226 -10.77 17.23 -5.33
C GLY A 226 -9.34 17.46 -5.82
N ALA A 227 -8.65 18.44 -5.24
CA ALA A 227 -7.24 18.72 -5.58
C ALA A 227 -6.24 17.80 -4.87
N ALA A 228 -6.67 17.04 -3.85
CA ALA A 228 -5.79 16.16 -3.09
C ALA A 228 -5.41 14.93 -3.91
N PHE A 229 -4.21 14.39 -3.67
CA PHE A 229 -3.70 13.16 -4.28
C PHE A 229 -3.96 11.99 -3.32
N PRO A 230 -4.83 11.02 -3.62
CA PRO A 230 -4.98 9.84 -2.78
C PRO A 230 -3.73 8.96 -2.87
N ILE A 231 -3.23 8.51 -1.73
CA ILE A 231 -2.00 7.70 -1.63
C ILE A 231 -2.38 6.23 -1.45
N ALA A 232 -3.07 5.91 -0.36
CA ALA A 232 -3.48 4.56 -0.04
C ALA A 232 -4.85 4.52 0.64
N CYS A 233 -5.42 3.32 0.79
CA CYS A 233 -6.70 3.15 1.47
C CYS A 233 -6.79 1.83 2.22
N CYS A 234 -7.67 1.79 3.22
CA CYS A 234 -8.09 0.56 3.87
C CYS A 234 -9.55 0.64 4.36
N GLY A 235 -10.24 -0.49 4.38
CA GLY A 235 -11.53 -0.64 5.02
C GLY A 235 -11.41 -0.95 6.51
N ASP A 236 -12.48 -0.71 7.27
CA ASP A 236 -12.64 -1.27 8.61
C ASP A 236 -13.54 -2.50 8.64
N ASP A 237 -13.84 -2.99 9.85
CA ASP A 237 -14.77 -4.12 10.09
C ASP A 237 -16.24 -3.77 9.78
N GLY A 238 -16.53 -2.50 9.54
CA GLY A 238 -17.85 -1.99 9.19
C GLY A 238 -17.98 -1.77 7.69
N ASN A 239 -18.33 -0.54 7.33
CA ASN A 239 -18.50 -0.14 5.94
C ASN A 239 -17.83 1.21 5.68
N ARG A 240 -16.70 1.49 6.35
CA ARG A 240 -15.94 2.73 6.16
C ARG A 240 -14.68 2.46 5.36
N LEU A 241 -14.32 3.41 4.50
CA LEU A 241 -13.07 3.44 3.77
C LEU A 241 -12.23 4.62 4.25
N PHE A 242 -11.06 4.32 4.79
CA PHE A 242 -10.05 5.30 5.16
C PHE A 242 -9.13 5.52 3.97
N VAL A 243 -8.83 6.78 3.69
CA VAL A 243 -8.00 7.19 2.55
C VAL A 243 -6.96 8.18 3.05
N THR A 244 -5.70 7.90 2.79
CA THR A 244 -4.61 8.86 2.99
C THR A 244 -4.57 9.81 1.79
N LEU A 245 -4.51 11.10 2.04
CA LEU A 245 -4.60 12.17 1.04
C LEU A 245 -3.43 13.12 1.20
N ALA A 246 -2.68 13.38 0.13
CA ALA A 246 -1.65 14.40 0.07
C ALA A 246 -2.18 15.73 -0.49
N ASP A 247 -1.83 16.82 0.17
CA ASP A 247 -1.97 18.19 -0.32
C ASP A 247 -0.57 18.76 -0.62
N THR A 248 -0.41 19.30 -1.82
CA THR A 248 0.85 19.90 -2.31
C THR A 248 0.85 21.43 -2.24
N GLY A 249 -0.23 22.05 -1.75
CA GLY A 249 -0.43 23.49 -1.79
C GLY A 249 -0.48 24.06 -3.22
N GLY A 250 -0.94 23.25 -4.18
CA GLY A 250 -1.02 23.61 -5.60
C GLY A 250 0.28 23.42 -6.40
N ARG A 251 1.34 22.87 -5.78
CA ARG A 251 2.57 22.51 -6.50
C ARG A 251 2.41 21.21 -7.29
N PRO A 252 3.15 21.00 -8.38
CA PRO A 252 3.30 19.68 -8.99
C PRO A 252 3.76 18.65 -7.96
N LEU A 253 3.19 17.43 -8.00
CA LEU A 253 3.40 16.40 -6.99
C LEU A 253 4.89 16.10 -6.73
N PHE A 254 5.66 15.86 -7.79
CA PHE A 254 7.08 15.54 -7.68
C PHE A 254 7.92 16.71 -7.11
N GLU A 255 7.55 17.95 -7.41
CA GLU A 255 8.21 19.12 -6.83
C GLU A 255 7.90 19.25 -5.33
N ALA A 256 6.65 19.01 -4.93
CA ALA A 256 6.24 19.03 -3.54
C ALA A 256 6.93 17.93 -2.72
N LEU A 257 7.02 16.72 -3.28
CA LEU A 257 7.75 15.59 -2.69
C LEU A 257 9.23 15.92 -2.50
N ALA A 258 9.91 16.40 -3.55
CA ALA A 258 11.33 16.76 -3.47
C ALA A 258 11.60 17.88 -2.47
N ALA A 259 10.68 18.85 -2.36
CA ALA A 259 10.76 19.95 -1.41
C ALA A 259 10.30 19.60 0.01
N LYS A 260 9.84 18.36 0.27
CA LYS A 260 9.19 17.95 1.53
C LYS A 260 8.07 18.91 1.96
N ALA A 261 7.30 19.37 0.97
CA ALA A 261 6.25 20.37 1.13
C ALA A 261 4.83 19.75 1.08
N VAL A 262 4.73 18.42 1.14
CA VAL A 262 3.45 17.71 1.22
C VAL A 262 2.93 17.69 2.64
N GLN A 263 1.64 17.94 2.81
CA GLN A 263 0.91 17.66 4.03
C GLN A 263 -0.08 16.54 3.74
N ALA A 264 -0.02 15.47 4.53
CA ALA A 264 -0.94 14.35 4.41
C ALA A 264 -2.01 14.38 5.51
N THR A 265 -3.21 13.92 5.14
CA THR A 265 -4.37 13.74 6.02
C THR A 265 -4.98 12.36 5.80
N VAL A 266 -5.82 11.92 6.74
CA VAL A 266 -6.73 10.79 6.55
C VAL A 266 -8.14 11.33 6.45
N ALA A 267 -8.87 10.89 5.43
CA ALA A 267 -10.30 11.09 5.31
C ALA A 267 -11.03 9.74 5.33
N VAL A 268 -12.30 9.77 5.74
CA VAL A 268 -13.16 8.59 5.79
C VAL A 268 -14.38 8.76 4.91
N ALA A 269 -14.71 7.74 4.13
CA ALA A 269 -15.96 7.60 3.39
C ALA A 269 -16.84 6.53 4.05
N ASP A 270 -18.15 6.77 4.10
CA ASP A 270 -19.10 5.70 4.36
C ASP A 270 -19.44 5.03 3.02
N LEU A 271 -19.23 3.73 2.92
CA LEU A 271 -19.45 2.98 1.69
C LEU A 271 -20.94 2.65 1.48
N GLU A 272 -21.84 2.87 2.45
CA GLU A 272 -23.30 2.74 2.21
C GLU A 272 -23.80 3.89 1.33
N GLU A 273 -23.20 5.07 1.47
CA GLU A 273 -23.54 6.28 0.72
C GLU A 273 -23.00 6.26 -0.72
N VAL A 274 -22.19 5.25 -1.08
CA VAL A 274 -21.44 5.17 -2.35
C VAL A 274 -21.96 4.06 -3.27
N ARG A 275 -22.96 3.29 -2.83
CA ARG A 275 -23.61 2.19 -3.57
C ARG A 275 -24.77 2.64 -4.44
#